data_AF-A0A1A9LFW3-F1
#
_entry.id   AF-A0A1A9LFW3-F1
#
_cell.length_a   1.000
_cell.length_b   1.000
_cell.length_c   1.000
_cell.angle_alpha   90.00
_cell.angle_beta   90.00
_cell.angle_gamma   90.00
#
_symmetry.space_group_name_H-M   'P 1'
#
loop_
_entity.id
_entity.type
_entity.pdbx_description
1 polymer ?
#
loop_
_entity_poly.entity_id
_entity_poly.type
_entity_poly.pdbx_seq_one_letter_code
_entity_poly.pdbx_strand_id
1 'polypeptide(L)'
;MMNLKLFNRNVAVLVLLFIGTLGHSQKNYVESFNVADDVEVSINTSFTNVVFETWNKNKVEVEAYIDGEKLSEKDKQDLMKNWNLDITGNSKKVSITSNAGNQSFAMNDMPQLEFIGPMMENMVMPMIQNIQVPPLPEGLFEDLGNIQFDYEECQKDEEAYMKKFNAQIEKKFGKDFEKKMEEWGKSFEATWDEKKGDSIGEAYGEAMEAWGENFGKQMEAWGEAYGKKMEAWAEQLEKEGGNYTKTVTKSPNGTSIVIQGNRSSNINTGNAKKTIIIRLPKNAKTNVNIRHGDLKMADANNIKANLDYTSFTANSVDGGQTLINASYAPVVVNLWKQGVLNVKYVDKCRIENVQNVNLQANSSDVRIGNITNQAFLSGSFGDLSIAKISDGFETIDIRLENTDAKVKVPMGAFSFYFNGKKSTLKYPKSLHLKESKSADRVLVKGYNQNNTSNKTITINSTYSNVSLQ
;
A
#
# COMPACT_ATOMS: atom_id res chain seq x y z
N MET A 1 -33.45 -70.35 11.22
CA MET A 1 -31.99 -70.44 11.44
C MET A 1 -31.31 -69.28 10.73
N MET A 2 -30.89 -68.25 11.47
CA MET A 2 -29.79 -67.38 11.05
C MET A 2 -29.17 -66.81 12.33
N ASN A 3 -27.89 -67.14 12.52
CA ASN A 3 -27.12 -66.89 13.74
C ASN A 3 -26.89 -65.39 13.96
N LEU A 4 -27.43 -64.82 15.04
CA LEU A 4 -26.90 -63.57 15.58
C LEU A 4 -25.61 -63.88 16.34
N LYS A 5 -24.48 -63.44 15.79
CA LYS A 5 -23.19 -63.44 16.51
C LYS A 5 -23.27 -62.42 17.64
N LEU A 6 -23.24 -62.91 18.88
CA LEU A 6 -23.01 -62.12 20.10
C LEU A 6 -21.62 -61.47 20.02
N PHE A 7 -21.58 -60.15 19.87
CA PHE A 7 -20.35 -59.37 20.01
C PHE A 7 -19.98 -59.28 21.50
N ASN A 8 -18.76 -59.73 21.84
CA ASN A 8 -18.25 -59.75 23.22
C ASN A 8 -18.24 -58.32 23.83
N ARG A 9 -18.77 -58.16 25.05
CA ARG A 9 -18.83 -56.89 25.82
C ARG A 9 -17.48 -56.18 25.97
N ASN A 10 -16.36 -56.90 25.82
CA ASN A 10 -15.01 -56.33 25.92
C ASN A 10 -14.57 -55.54 24.67
N VAL A 11 -15.18 -55.77 23.50
CA VAL A 11 -14.86 -55.00 22.28
C VAL A 11 -15.59 -53.64 22.26
N ALA A 12 -16.79 -53.57 22.85
CA ALA A 12 -17.55 -52.33 22.96
C ALA A 12 -16.88 -51.28 23.88
N VAL A 13 -16.20 -51.74 24.95
CA VAL A 13 -15.49 -50.84 25.89
C VAL A 13 -14.18 -50.29 25.27
N LEU A 14 -13.51 -51.06 24.41
CA LEU A 14 -12.32 -50.59 23.68
C LEU A 14 -12.65 -49.59 22.57
N VAL A 15 -13.81 -49.71 21.91
CA VAL A 15 -14.27 -48.70 20.94
C VAL A 15 -14.75 -47.42 21.63
N LEU A 16 -15.30 -47.50 22.84
CA LEU A 16 -15.66 -46.32 23.64
C LEU A 16 -14.43 -45.57 24.21
N LEU A 17 -13.30 -46.25 24.42
CA LEU A 17 -12.05 -45.61 24.84
C LEU A 17 -11.30 -44.88 23.70
N PHE A 18 -11.58 -45.21 22.43
CA PHE A 18 -11.03 -44.49 21.27
C PHE A 18 -11.82 -43.23 20.87
N ILE A 19 -13.00 -42.98 21.48
CA ILE A 19 -13.78 -41.74 21.27
C ILE A 19 -13.37 -40.64 22.28
N GLY A 20 -12.53 -40.98 23.28
CA GLY A 20 -12.13 -40.07 24.37
C GLY A 20 -10.88 -39.21 24.13
N THR A 21 -10.22 -39.30 22.97
CA THR A 21 -9.03 -38.48 22.67
C THR A 21 -9.21 -37.70 21.37
N LEU A 22 -10.25 -36.86 21.33
CA LEU A 22 -10.26 -35.70 20.44
C LEU A 22 -9.82 -34.48 21.25
N GLY A 23 -8.54 -34.13 21.05
CA GLY A 23 -8.00 -32.77 21.02
C GLY A 23 -8.31 -31.84 22.19
N HIS A 24 -7.28 -31.41 22.90
CA HIS A 24 -7.30 -30.17 23.68
C HIS A 24 -7.83 -29.03 22.79
N SER A 25 -9.11 -28.66 22.97
CA SER A 25 -9.75 -27.58 22.22
C SER A 25 -9.23 -26.25 22.76
N GLN A 26 -8.27 -25.67 22.04
CA GLN A 26 -8.14 -24.23 21.97
C GLN A 26 -9.52 -23.68 21.61
N LYS A 27 -10.09 -22.76 22.39
CA LYS A 27 -11.36 -22.11 22.06
C LYS A 27 -11.09 -21.06 20.98
N ASN A 28 -10.97 -21.51 19.74
CA ASN A 28 -10.95 -20.63 18.57
C ASN A 28 -12.30 -19.94 18.47
N TYR A 29 -12.31 -18.64 18.19
CA TYR A 29 -13.53 -17.92 17.88
C TYR A 29 -13.92 -18.26 16.44
N VAL A 30 -15.09 -18.85 16.21
CA VAL A 30 -15.54 -19.22 14.86
C VAL A 30 -16.93 -18.65 14.61
N GLU A 31 -17.03 -17.83 13.58
CA GLU A 31 -18.28 -17.27 13.08
C GLU A 31 -18.54 -17.63 11.63
N SER A 32 -19.81 -17.57 11.22
CA SER A 32 -20.25 -18.17 9.97
C SER A 32 -21.50 -17.47 9.42
N PHE A 33 -21.45 -17.09 8.14
CA PHE A 33 -22.50 -16.39 7.44
C PHE A 33 -22.85 -17.12 6.14
N ASN A 34 -24.13 -17.37 5.90
CA ASN A 34 -24.60 -17.80 4.59
C ASN A 34 -24.65 -16.59 3.66
N VAL A 35 -24.08 -16.69 2.47
CA VAL A 35 -23.81 -15.54 1.60
C VAL A 35 -24.13 -15.85 0.13
N ALA A 36 -24.30 -14.81 -0.67
CA ALA A 36 -24.29 -14.91 -2.12
C ALA A 36 -22.86 -15.17 -2.64
N ASP A 37 -22.75 -15.64 -3.87
CA ASP A 37 -21.46 -15.95 -4.51
C ASP A 37 -20.57 -14.71 -4.70
N ASP A 38 -21.18 -13.53 -4.84
CA ASP A 38 -20.53 -12.23 -5.10
C ASP A 38 -20.39 -11.35 -3.84
N VAL A 39 -20.50 -11.95 -2.66
CA VAL A 39 -20.40 -11.28 -1.36
C VAL A 39 -19.18 -10.36 -1.26
N GLU A 40 -19.35 -9.22 -0.60
CA GLU A 40 -18.24 -8.34 -0.22
C GLU A 40 -17.70 -8.74 1.16
N VAL A 41 -16.41 -9.05 1.26
CA VAL A 41 -15.73 -9.29 2.54
C VAL A 41 -14.78 -8.12 2.79
N SER A 42 -15.07 -7.36 3.84
CA SER A 42 -14.28 -6.20 4.26
C SER A 42 -13.52 -6.55 5.54
N ILE A 43 -12.22 -6.32 5.56
CA ILE A 43 -11.39 -6.47 6.76
C ILE A 43 -10.60 -5.20 7.04
N ASN A 44 -10.62 -4.76 8.30
CA ASN A 44 -9.84 -3.63 8.79
C ASN A 44 -9.19 -3.97 10.13
N THR A 45 -7.90 -4.30 10.12
CA THR A 45 -7.22 -4.79 11.32
C THR A 45 -5.85 -4.16 11.52
N SER A 46 -5.43 -4.05 12.78
CA SER A 46 -4.04 -3.74 13.13
C SER A 46 -3.39 -4.80 13.99
N PHE A 47 -2.08 -4.97 13.88
CA PHE A 47 -1.28 -5.94 14.65
C PHE A 47 -1.87 -7.36 14.58
N THR A 48 -2.31 -7.77 13.38
CA THR A 48 -3.10 -8.97 13.15
C THR A 48 -2.66 -9.63 11.84
N ASN A 49 -2.44 -10.95 11.89
CA ASN A 49 -2.19 -11.76 10.73
C ASN A 49 -3.52 -12.23 10.13
N VAL A 50 -3.61 -12.21 8.81
CA VAL A 50 -4.83 -12.54 8.06
C VAL A 50 -4.50 -13.57 7.01
N VAL A 51 -5.28 -14.65 6.98
CA VAL A 51 -5.18 -15.72 6.00
C VAL A 51 -6.50 -15.87 5.29
N PHE A 52 -6.50 -15.77 3.96
CA PHE A 52 -7.68 -16.05 3.14
C PHE A 52 -7.57 -17.41 2.46
N GLU A 53 -8.63 -18.20 2.60
CA GLU A 53 -8.83 -19.49 1.96
C GLU A 53 -10.11 -19.43 1.12
N THR A 54 -10.05 -19.90 -0.13
CA THR A 54 -11.23 -19.96 -0.99
C THR A 54 -11.83 -21.37 -1.01
N TRP A 55 -13.14 -21.47 -1.12
CA TRP A 55 -13.86 -22.75 -1.23
C TRP A 55 -15.07 -22.68 -2.15
N ASN A 56 -15.65 -23.84 -2.45
CA ASN A 56 -16.88 -23.97 -3.24
C ASN A 56 -18.10 -24.11 -2.30
N LYS A 57 -18.32 -23.13 -1.42
CA LYS A 57 -19.49 -23.08 -0.53
C LYS A 57 -20.02 -21.65 -0.48
N ASN A 58 -21.34 -21.51 -0.37
CA ASN A 58 -22.03 -20.21 -0.30
C ASN A 58 -22.06 -19.70 1.15
N LYS A 59 -20.87 -19.68 1.76
CA LYS A 59 -20.65 -19.40 3.16
C LYS A 59 -19.35 -18.62 3.32
N VAL A 60 -19.34 -17.63 4.20
CA VAL A 60 -18.10 -17.06 4.75
C VAL A 60 -17.94 -17.56 6.17
N GLU A 61 -16.76 -18.05 6.52
CA GLU A 61 -16.40 -18.48 7.87
C GLU A 61 -15.17 -17.72 8.33
N VAL A 62 -15.24 -17.17 9.54
CA VAL A 62 -14.16 -16.38 10.15
C VAL A 62 -13.72 -17.12 11.40
N GLU A 63 -12.46 -17.54 11.43
CA GLU A 63 -11.83 -18.21 12.55
C GLU A 63 -10.73 -17.30 13.10
N ALA A 64 -10.79 -16.97 14.39
CA ALA A 64 -9.81 -16.10 15.03
C ALA A 64 -9.21 -16.78 16.27
N TYR A 65 -7.89 -16.66 16.41
CA TYR A 65 -7.14 -17.26 17.51
C TYR A 65 -5.87 -16.49 17.85
N ILE A 66 -5.34 -16.77 19.04
CA ILE A 66 -4.08 -16.23 19.55
C ILE A 66 -3.09 -17.37 19.72
N ASP A 67 -1.93 -17.20 19.13
CA ASP A 67 -0.80 -18.12 19.21
C ASP A 67 0.34 -17.53 20.05
N GLY A 68 1.13 -18.39 20.69
CA GLY A 68 2.28 -18.03 21.51
C GLY A 68 2.74 -19.20 22.36
N GLU A 69 3.97 -19.67 22.12
CA GLU A 69 4.56 -20.88 22.72
C GLU A 69 4.58 -20.87 24.26
N LYS A 70 4.56 -19.69 24.88
CA LYS A 70 4.66 -19.50 26.34
C LYS A 70 3.37 -18.97 26.98
N LEU A 71 2.25 -18.90 26.25
CA LEU A 71 1.00 -18.37 26.77
C LEU A 71 0.15 -19.48 27.40
N SER A 72 -0.32 -19.26 28.63
CA SER A 72 -1.31 -20.15 29.23
C SER A 72 -2.68 -19.95 28.54
N GLU A 73 -3.59 -20.92 28.70
CA GLU A 73 -4.95 -20.80 28.16
C GLU A 73 -5.72 -19.61 28.75
N LYS A 74 -5.43 -19.23 30.00
CA LYS A 74 -6.01 -18.04 30.63
C LYS A 74 -5.50 -16.76 29.96
N ASP A 75 -4.19 -16.68 29.70
CA ASP A 75 -3.58 -15.53 29.01
C ASP A 75 -4.14 -15.36 27.61
N LYS A 76 -4.33 -16.46 26.87
CA LYS A 76 -4.96 -16.43 25.54
C LYS A 76 -6.40 -15.92 25.60
N GLN A 77 -7.18 -16.33 26.60
CA GLN A 77 -8.56 -15.85 26.77
C GLN A 77 -8.60 -14.36 27.11
N ASP A 78 -7.73 -13.88 27.99
CA ASP A 78 -7.67 -12.47 28.36
C ASP A 78 -7.19 -11.61 27.18
N LEU A 79 -6.21 -12.09 26.41
CA LEU A 79 -5.77 -11.44 25.18
C LEU A 79 -6.87 -11.43 24.10
N MET A 80 -7.67 -12.49 23.98
CA MET A 80 -8.80 -12.57 23.03
C MET A 80 -9.88 -11.55 23.39
N LYS A 81 -10.24 -11.44 24.67
CA LYS A 81 -11.19 -10.41 25.14
C LYS A 81 -10.68 -8.99 24.87
N ASN A 82 -9.38 -8.78 25.01
CA ASN A 82 -8.73 -7.48 24.80
C ASN A 82 -8.39 -7.20 23.31
N TRP A 83 -8.65 -8.13 22.40
CA TRP A 83 -8.35 -7.95 20.97
C TRP A 83 -9.39 -7.05 20.27
N ASN A 84 -10.55 -6.80 20.90
CA ASN A 84 -11.61 -5.95 20.35
C ASN A 84 -11.96 -6.31 18.90
N LEU A 85 -12.17 -7.61 18.65
CA LEU A 85 -12.55 -8.16 17.36
C LEU A 85 -14.07 -8.08 17.21
N ASP A 86 -14.53 -7.34 16.20
CA ASP A 86 -15.93 -7.25 15.80
C ASP A 86 -16.10 -7.89 14.43
N ILE A 87 -17.06 -8.82 14.35
CA ILE A 87 -17.41 -9.51 13.11
C ILE A 87 -18.92 -9.38 12.93
N THR A 88 -19.32 -8.78 11.82
CA THR A 88 -20.73 -8.60 11.47
C THR A 88 -20.95 -9.02 10.02
N GLY A 89 -22.12 -9.57 9.71
CA GLY A 89 -22.36 -10.03 8.35
C GLY A 89 -23.80 -10.36 8.04
N ASN A 90 -24.11 -10.29 6.75
CA ASN A 90 -25.36 -10.75 6.16
C ASN A 90 -25.06 -11.42 4.81
N SER A 91 -26.10 -11.71 4.03
CA SER A 91 -25.94 -12.42 2.76
C SER A 91 -25.13 -11.68 1.69
N LYS A 92 -24.95 -10.35 1.81
CA LYS A 92 -24.27 -9.49 0.83
C LYS A 92 -22.91 -8.98 1.29
N LYS A 93 -22.71 -8.82 2.59
CA LYS A 93 -21.47 -8.26 3.14
C LYS A 93 -21.09 -8.92 4.46
N VAL A 94 -19.80 -9.20 4.64
CA VAL A 94 -19.18 -9.57 5.91
C VAL A 94 -18.10 -8.54 6.23
N SER A 95 -18.12 -8.00 7.44
CA SER A 95 -17.20 -6.98 7.94
C SER A 95 -16.46 -7.51 9.16
N ILE A 96 -15.14 -7.39 9.15
CA ILE A 96 -14.24 -7.89 10.19
C ILE A 96 -13.35 -6.74 10.62
N THR A 97 -13.41 -6.33 11.88
CA THR A 97 -12.61 -5.22 12.38
C THR A 97 -11.93 -5.57 13.70
N SER A 98 -10.69 -5.14 13.89
CA SER A 98 -10.00 -5.38 15.16
C SER A 98 -8.84 -4.43 15.40
N ASN A 99 -8.78 -3.86 16.62
CA ASN A 99 -7.66 -3.08 17.17
C ASN A 99 -7.07 -1.98 16.28
N ALA A 100 -7.59 -1.75 15.09
CA ALA A 100 -7.73 -0.43 14.53
C ALA A 100 -8.44 0.34 15.64
N GLY A 101 -7.83 1.41 16.17
CA GLY A 101 -8.62 2.37 16.95
C GLY A 101 -9.89 2.66 16.16
N ASN A 102 -10.96 3.12 16.80
CA ASN A 102 -12.21 3.46 16.12
C ASN A 102 -12.07 4.64 15.12
N GLN A 103 -10.87 4.87 14.61
CA GLN A 103 -10.62 5.39 13.29
C GLN A 103 -11.02 4.30 12.28
N SER A 104 -12.31 4.24 12.00
CA SER A 104 -12.68 4.31 10.59
C SER A 104 -12.02 5.57 10.03
N PHE A 105 -10.74 5.49 9.67
CA PHE A 105 -10.19 6.36 8.65
C PHE A 105 -10.83 5.85 7.37
N ALA A 106 -12.12 6.19 7.22
CA ALA A 106 -12.75 6.21 5.94
C ALA A 106 -11.91 7.19 5.14
N MET A 107 -10.99 6.67 4.35
CA MET A 107 -10.41 7.42 3.23
C MET A 107 -11.51 7.89 2.26
N ASN A 108 -12.75 7.42 2.47
CA ASN A 108 -13.99 7.92 1.86
C ASN A 108 -14.55 9.21 2.50
N ASP A 109 -14.19 9.58 3.73
CA ASP A 109 -14.67 10.79 4.44
C ASP A 109 -13.61 11.90 4.58
N MET A 110 -12.36 11.62 4.16
CA MET A 110 -11.54 12.71 3.62
C MET A 110 -12.18 13.11 2.29
N PRO A 111 -12.43 14.41 2.00
CA PRO A 111 -12.67 14.79 0.62
C PRO A 111 -11.51 14.20 -0.17
N GLN A 112 -11.83 13.35 -1.14
CA GLN A 112 -10.82 12.63 -1.89
C GLN A 112 -9.75 13.62 -2.34
N LEU A 113 -8.51 13.16 -2.48
CA LEU A 113 -7.48 13.90 -3.23
C LEU A 113 -7.91 14.24 -4.68
N GLU A 114 -9.13 13.91 -5.10
CA GLU A 114 -9.89 14.55 -6.19
C GLU A 114 -9.94 16.08 -6.08
N PHE A 115 -9.79 16.70 -4.91
CA PHE A 115 -9.76 18.17 -4.78
C PHE A 115 -8.49 18.82 -5.31
N ILE A 116 -7.36 18.09 -5.32
CA ILE A 116 -6.10 18.55 -5.92
C ILE A 116 -6.12 18.38 -7.44
N GLY A 117 -6.96 17.49 -7.97
CA GLY A 117 -7.13 17.26 -9.40
C GLY A 117 -7.47 18.54 -10.18
N PRO A 118 -8.58 19.24 -9.87
CA PRO A 118 -8.94 20.51 -10.49
C PRO A 118 -7.89 21.61 -10.29
N MET A 119 -7.16 21.61 -9.18
CA MET A 119 -6.06 22.56 -8.93
C MET A 119 -4.85 22.26 -9.83
N MET A 120 -4.46 20.99 -9.96
CA MET A 120 -3.37 20.56 -10.83
C MET A 120 -3.71 20.72 -12.31
N GLU A 121 -4.96 20.43 -12.69
CA GLU A 121 -5.40 20.35 -14.08
C GLU A 121 -5.83 21.71 -14.63
N ASN A 122 -6.52 22.54 -13.84
CA ASN A 122 -7.00 23.86 -14.28
C ASN A 122 -6.08 25.02 -13.89
N MET A 123 -5.10 24.81 -13.01
CA MET A 123 -4.25 25.88 -12.46
C MET A 123 -2.76 25.62 -12.72
N VAL A 124 -2.24 24.46 -12.32
CA VAL A 124 -0.79 24.15 -12.42
C VAL A 124 -0.38 23.73 -13.84
N MET A 125 -1.15 22.87 -14.51
CA MET A 125 -0.84 22.39 -15.86
C MET A 125 -0.84 23.50 -16.93
N PRO A 126 -1.81 24.43 -16.97
CA PRO A 126 -1.77 25.54 -17.91
C PRO A 126 -0.59 26.50 -17.69
N MET A 127 -0.11 26.60 -16.45
CA MET A 127 1.03 27.43 -16.05
C MET A 127 2.38 26.81 -16.45
N ILE A 128 2.55 25.49 -16.30
CA ILE A 128 3.78 24.76 -16.67
C ILE A 128 3.96 24.70 -18.20
N GLN A 129 2.87 24.69 -18.98
CA GLN A 129 2.96 24.56 -20.43
C GLN A 129 3.57 25.78 -21.14
N ASN A 130 3.69 26.94 -20.47
CA ASN A 130 4.12 28.19 -21.11
C ASN A 130 5.18 29.02 -20.35
N ILE A 131 5.80 28.49 -19.29
CA ILE A 131 6.83 29.22 -18.52
C ILE A 131 8.18 28.49 -18.61
N GLN A 132 9.23 29.20 -19.03
CA GLN A 132 10.62 28.74 -18.88
C GLN A 132 11.06 28.95 -17.44
N VAL A 133 10.96 27.91 -16.62
CA VAL A 133 11.44 27.95 -15.23
C VAL A 133 12.97 27.81 -15.22
N PRO A 134 13.72 28.73 -14.58
CA PRO A 134 15.15 28.59 -14.43
C PRO A 134 15.51 27.40 -13.51
N PRO A 135 16.66 26.75 -13.74
CA PRO A 135 17.08 25.60 -12.97
C PRO A 135 17.19 25.92 -11.47
N LEU A 136 16.78 24.97 -10.62
CA LEU A 136 16.83 25.10 -9.17
C LEU A 136 18.28 25.28 -8.65
N PRO A 137 18.47 25.89 -7.46
CA PRO A 137 19.79 26.10 -6.87
C PRO A 137 20.57 24.79 -6.69
N GLU A 138 21.86 24.81 -7.02
CA GLU A 138 22.76 23.66 -6.81
C GLU A 138 22.91 23.30 -5.32
N GLY A 139 22.97 22.00 -5.04
CA GLY A 139 23.07 21.44 -3.67
C GLY A 139 21.74 21.26 -2.94
N LEU A 140 20.62 21.82 -3.45
CA LEU A 140 19.30 21.72 -2.84
C LEU A 140 18.88 20.26 -2.54
N PHE A 141 19.10 19.38 -3.52
CA PHE A 141 18.77 17.95 -3.40
C PHE A 141 19.75 17.18 -2.51
N GLU A 142 21.00 17.62 -2.40
CA GLU A 142 21.99 17.02 -1.49
C GLU A 142 21.72 17.40 -0.03
N ASP A 143 21.27 18.63 0.21
CA ASP A 143 20.91 19.11 1.55
C ASP A 143 19.64 18.41 2.08
N LEU A 144 18.67 18.14 1.20
CA LEU A 144 17.45 17.36 1.48
C LEU A 144 17.74 15.87 1.70
N GLY A 145 18.66 15.28 0.92
CA GLY A 145 19.01 13.85 1.00
C GLY A 145 19.81 13.46 2.24
N ASN A 146 20.46 14.42 2.90
CA ASN A 146 21.35 14.18 4.04
C ASN A 146 20.68 14.43 5.41
N ILE A 147 19.35 14.52 5.49
CA ILE A 147 18.62 14.51 6.77
C ILE A 147 18.19 13.07 7.04
N GLN A 148 18.81 12.45 8.03
CA GLN A 148 18.50 11.10 8.48
C GLN A 148 18.05 11.19 9.94
N PHE A 149 16.81 10.81 10.22
CA PHE A 149 16.28 10.76 11.58
C PHE A 149 16.62 9.41 12.20
N ASP A 150 17.47 9.43 13.23
CA ASP A 150 17.92 8.27 13.97
C ASP A 150 16.93 7.96 15.10
N TYR A 151 16.09 6.96 14.85
CA TYR A 151 15.02 6.56 15.76
C TYR A 151 15.55 5.88 17.03
N GLU A 152 16.73 5.25 16.96
CA GLU A 152 17.34 4.56 18.10
C GLU A 152 18.03 5.54 19.06
N GLU A 153 18.61 6.63 18.55
CA GLU A 153 19.18 7.69 19.38
C GLU A 153 18.06 8.55 20.01
N CYS A 154 16.99 8.83 19.26
CA CYS A 154 15.81 9.55 19.77
C CYS A 154 15.10 8.84 20.93
N GLN A 155 14.95 7.51 20.87
CA GLN A 155 14.32 6.73 21.95
C GLN A 155 15.10 6.73 23.27
N LYS A 156 16.41 6.99 23.23
CA LYS A 156 17.27 6.96 24.43
C LYS A 156 17.21 8.28 25.20
N ASP A 157 17.12 9.40 24.50
CA ASP A 157 17.00 10.75 25.07
C ASP A 157 16.37 11.70 24.03
N GLU A 158 15.04 11.78 24.07
CA GLU A 158 14.23 12.53 23.11
C GLU A 158 14.58 14.03 23.13
N GLU A 159 14.76 14.62 24.30
CA GLU A 159 14.94 16.06 24.43
C GLU A 159 16.32 16.51 23.93
N ALA A 160 17.37 15.75 24.25
CA ALA A 160 18.72 16.02 23.76
C ALA A 160 18.87 15.73 22.25
N TYR A 161 18.24 14.67 21.76
CA TYR A 161 18.26 14.32 20.35
C TYR A 161 17.50 15.34 19.50
N MET A 162 16.30 15.74 19.91
CA MET A 162 15.51 16.75 19.21
C MET A 162 16.23 18.10 19.17
N LYS A 163 16.97 18.47 20.22
CA LYS A 163 17.80 19.68 20.21
C LYS A 163 18.95 19.61 19.19
N LYS A 164 19.62 18.46 19.06
CA LYS A 164 20.66 18.23 18.04
C LYS A 164 20.08 18.22 16.62
N PHE A 165 18.93 17.56 16.44
CA PHE A 165 18.24 17.46 15.16
C PHE A 165 17.78 18.84 14.69
N ASN A 166 17.14 19.63 15.57
CA ASN A 166 16.74 21.00 15.26
C ASN A 166 17.93 21.88 14.87
N ALA A 167 19.08 21.74 15.55
CA ALA A 167 20.30 22.46 15.18
C ALA A 167 20.86 22.04 13.81
N GLN A 168 20.71 20.76 13.40
CA GLN A 168 21.09 20.31 12.05
C GLN A 168 20.15 20.85 10.97
N ILE A 169 18.84 20.90 11.24
CA ILE A 169 17.85 21.48 10.34
C ILE A 169 18.12 22.98 10.16
N GLU A 170 18.32 23.72 11.25
CA GLU A 170 18.59 25.15 11.20
C GLU A 170 19.91 25.49 10.48
N LYS A 171 20.92 24.61 10.58
CA LYS A 171 22.17 24.77 9.84
C LYS A 171 22.03 24.54 8.32
N LYS A 172 21.10 23.68 7.89
CA LYS A 172 20.91 23.31 6.48
C LYS A 172 19.84 24.14 5.77
N PHE A 173 18.82 24.56 6.51
CA PHE A 173 17.65 25.29 5.99
C PHE A 173 17.49 26.68 6.63
N GLY A 174 18.55 27.19 7.25
CA GLY A 174 18.58 28.53 7.81
C GLY A 174 18.80 29.62 6.75
N LYS A 175 19.34 30.76 7.18
CA LYS A 175 19.44 32.00 6.38
C LYS A 175 20.14 31.85 5.03
N ASP A 176 21.08 30.92 4.88
CA ASP A 176 21.79 30.68 3.62
C ASP A 176 20.91 29.97 2.58
N PHE A 177 20.00 29.09 3.01
CA PHE A 177 18.99 28.47 2.15
C PHE A 177 17.95 29.50 1.71
N GLU A 178 17.49 30.31 2.66
CA GLU A 178 16.56 31.42 2.41
C GLU A 178 17.09 32.37 1.35
N LYS A 179 18.38 32.75 1.46
CA LYS A 179 19.05 33.62 0.48
C LYS A 179 19.18 32.97 -0.91
N LYS A 180 19.49 31.67 -0.99
CA LYS A 180 19.55 30.92 -2.27
C LYS A 180 18.18 30.83 -2.95
N MET A 181 17.13 30.64 -2.16
CA MET A 181 15.75 30.61 -2.67
C MET A 181 15.28 32.00 -3.10
N GLU A 182 15.72 33.06 -2.41
CA GLU A 182 15.46 34.45 -2.79
C GLU A 182 16.16 34.83 -4.11
N GLU A 183 17.41 34.40 -4.31
CA GLU A 183 18.14 34.59 -5.58
C GLU A 183 17.52 33.80 -6.73
N TRP A 184 17.05 32.57 -6.46
CA TRP A 184 16.30 31.79 -7.43
C TRP A 184 14.96 32.45 -7.78
N GLY A 185 14.24 32.97 -6.79
CA GLY A 185 13.01 33.75 -6.97
C GLY A 185 13.22 34.97 -7.86
N LYS A 186 14.32 35.72 -7.66
CA LYS A 186 14.70 36.86 -8.53
C LYS A 186 15.05 36.42 -9.95
N SER A 187 15.70 35.27 -10.12
CA SER A 187 16.02 34.72 -11.44
C SER A 187 14.76 34.27 -12.20
N PHE A 188 13.77 33.76 -11.47
CA PHE A 188 12.45 33.38 -11.95
C PHE A 188 11.64 34.61 -12.36
N GLU A 189 11.64 35.65 -11.52
CA GLU A 189 11.00 36.95 -11.80
C GLU A 189 11.59 37.63 -13.04
N ALA A 190 12.91 37.57 -13.23
CA ALA A 190 13.58 38.12 -14.42
C ALA A 190 13.33 37.34 -15.73
N THR A 191 12.85 36.09 -15.65
CA THR A 191 12.44 35.29 -16.83
C THR A 191 10.96 35.48 -17.17
N TRP A 192 10.26 36.35 -16.43
CA TRP A 192 8.82 36.56 -16.52
C TRP A 192 8.50 37.85 -17.30
N ASP A 193 7.63 37.76 -18.31
CA ASP A 193 7.28 38.88 -19.19
C ASP A 193 6.08 39.66 -18.61
N GLU A 194 6.32 40.90 -18.15
CA GLU A 194 5.41 41.75 -17.37
C GLU A 194 3.99 41.86 -17.96
N LYS A 195 3.83 41.88 -19.29
CA LYS A 195 2.52 42.05 -19.94
C LYS A 195 1.60 40.83 -19.88
N LYS A 196 2.09 39.66 -19.45
CA LYS A 196 1.28 38.45 -19.24
C LYS A 196 0.96 38.17 -17.78
N GLY A 197 1.60 38.88 -16.84
CA GLY A 197 1.43 38.69 -15.40
C GLY A 197 0.08 39.20 -14.88
N ASP A 198 -0.35 40.38 -15.31
CA ASP A 198 -1.54 41.05 -14.73
C ASP A 198 -2.85 40.28 -14.98
N SER A 199 -3.08 39.83 -16.22
CA SER A 199 -4.31 39.10 -16.58
C SER A 199 -4.41 37.70 -15.97
N ILE A 200 -3.26 37.10 -15.61
CA ILE A 200 -3.20 35.77 -14.99
C ILE A 200 -3.24 35.91 -13.46
N GLY A 201 -2.65 36.97 -12.90
CA GLY A 201 -2.64 37.26 -11.47
C GLY A 201 -4.02 37.62 -10.92
N GLU A 202 -4.80 38.44 -11.61
CA GLU A 202 -6.20 38.75 -11.20
C GLU A 202 -7.09 37.50 -11.30
N ALA A 203 -7.03 36.76 -12.41
CA ALA A 203 -7.80 35.54 -12.59
C ALA A 203 -7.40 34.43 -11.58
N TYR A 204 -6.13 34.39 -11.19
CA TYR A 204 -5.62 33.48 -10.16
C TYR A 204 -6.06 33.91 -8.75
N GLY A 205 -6.00 35.21 -8.43
CA GLY A 205 -6.47 35.76 -7.16
C GLY A 205 -7.95 35.45 -6.93
N GLU A 206 -8.81 35.75 -7.90
CA GLU A 206 -10.25 35.47 -7.81
C GLU A 206 -10.54 33.96 -7.70
N ALA A 207 -9.83 33.13 -8.46
CA ALA A 207 -10.00 31.67 -8.41
C ALA A 207 -9.52 31.07 -7.08
N MET A 208 -8.45 31.61 -6.50
CA MET A 208 -7.87 31.15 -5.22
C MET A 208 -8.72 31.59 -4.03
N GLU A 209 -9.29 32.80 -4.08
CA GLU A 209 -10.26 33.28 -3.09
C GLU A 209 -11.55 32.45 -3.13
N ALA A 210 -12.13 32.22 -4.31
CA ALA A 210 -13.32 31.39 -4.47
C ALA A 210 -13.08 29.94 -4.01
N TRP A 211 -11.89 29.39 -4.29
CA TRP A 211 -11.49 28.07 -3.83
C TRP A 211 -11.32 28.02 -2.30
N GLY A 212 -10.65 29.02 -1.72
CA GLY A 212 -10.42 29.10 -0.27
C GLY A 212 -11.71 29.28 0.52
N GLU A 213 -12.65 30.06 0.01
CA GLU A 213 -13.95 30.28 0.64
C GLU A 213 -14.83 29.03 0.58
N ASN A 214 -14.82 28.32 -0.55
CA ASN A 214 -15.57 27.07 -0.71
C ASN A 214 -14.95 25.92 0.10
N PHE A 215 -13.62 25.90 0.22
CA PHE A 215 -12.90 24.99 1.10
C PHE A 215 -13.21 25.25 2.58
N GLY A 216 -13.18 26.51 3.01
CA GLY A 216 -13.54 26.90 4.38
C GLY A 216 -14.95 26.46 4.76
N LYS A 217 -15.95 26.74 3.90
CA LYS A 217 -17.35 26.33 4.11
C LYS A 217 -17.52 24.81 4.17
N GLN A 218 -16.81 24.06 3.32
CA GLN A 218 -16.86 22.59 3.33
C GLN A 218 -16.20 21.99 4.57
N MET A 219 -15.09 22.58 5.03
CA MET A 219 -14.38 22.13 6.23
C MET A 219 -15.13 22.47 7.52
N GLU A 220 -15.81 23.62 7.58
CA GLU A 220 -16.68 23.97 8.71
C GLU A 220 -17.88 23.02 8.80
N ALA A 221 -18.59 22.77 7.68
CA ALA A 221 -19.72 21.85 7.64
C ALA A 221 -19.31 20.40 8.02
N TRP A 222 -18.13 19.97 7.57
CA TRP A 222 -17.56 18.68 7.94
C TRP A 222 -17.20 18.62 9.44
N GLY A 223 -16.53 19.66 9.96
CA GLY A 223 -16.14 19.75 11.36
C GLY A 223 -17.32 19.73 12.32
N GLU A 224 -18.42 20.42 11.98
CA GLU A 224 -19.66 20.40 12.75
C GLU A 224 -20.36 19.04 12.71
N ALA A 225 -20.44 18.40 11.53
CA ALA A 225 -21.04 17.08 11.37
C ALA A 225 -20.24 16.00 12.14
N TYR A 226 -18.92 16.09 12.10
CA TYR A 226 -18.01 15.24 12.86
C TYR A 226 -18.15 15.44 14.37
N GLY A 227 -18.18 16.70 14.83
CA GLY A 227 -18.37 17.05 16.25
C GLY A 227 -19.65 16.45 16.82
N LYS A 228 -20.79 16.62 16.13
CA LYS A 228 -22.08 16.05 16.56
C LYS A 228 -22.07 14.52 16.61
N LYS A 229 -21.39 13.88 15.65
CA LYS A 229 -21.25 12.41 15.60
C LYS A 229 -20.41 11.89 16.77
N MET A 230 -19.35 12.61 17.14
CA MET A 230 -18.47 12.26 18.26
C MET A 230 -19.11 12.50 19.63
N GLU A 231 -19.93 13.55 19.79
CA GLU A 231 -20.71 13.77 21.01
C GLU A 231 -21.74 12.66 21.23
N ALA A 232 -22.49 12.27 20.19
CA ALA A 232 -23.47 11.18 20.26
C ALA A 232 -22.82 9.82 20.59
N TRP A 233 -21.65 9.54 20.01
CA TRP A 233 -20.88 8.34 20.30
C TRP A 233 -20.34 8.33 21.75
N ALA A 234 -19.88 9.48 22.26
CA ALA A 234 -19.42 9.62 23.63
C ALA A 234 -20.56 9.43 24.67
N GLU A 235 -21.77 9.93 24.40
CA GLU A 235 -22.95 9.69 25.25
C GLU A 235 -23.39 8.22 25.25
N GLN A 236 -23.18 7.50 24.15
CA GLN A 236 -23.51 6.08 24.04
C GLN A 236 -22.53 5.22 24.85
N LEU A 237 -21.24 5.59 24.89
CA LEU A 237 -20.22 4.94 25.71
C LEU A 237 -20.42 5.12 27.22
N GLU A 238 -20.90 6.28 27.66
CA GLU A 238 -21.28 6.51 29.07
C GLU A 238 -22.45 5.63 29.51
N LYS A 239 -23.41 5.34 28.61
CA LYS A 239 -24.56 4.47 28.89
C LYS A 239 -24.20 2.98 28.98
N GLU A 240 -23.09 2.56 28.38
CA GLU A 240 -22.63 1.17 28.35
C GLU A 240 -21.68 0.80 29.51
N GLY A 241 -21.44 1.72 30.46
CA GLY A 241 -20.89 1.39 31.79
C GLY A 241 -19.39 1.07 31.85
N GLY A 242 -18.59 1.54 30.89
CA GLY A 242 -17.13 1.40 30.94
C GLY A 242 -16.43 2.51 31.75
N ASN A 243 -15.38 2.17 32.50
CA ASN A 243 -14.52 3.14 33.18
C ASN A 243 -13.61 3.88 32.18
N TYR A 244 -14.16 4.89 31.54
CA TYR A 244 -13.45 5.81 30.65
C TYR A 244 -13.46 7.22 31.24
N THR A 245 -12.35 7.96 31.15
CA THR A 245 -12.31 9.39 31.49
C THR A 245 -12.43 10.21 30.21
N LYS A 246 -13.43 11.10 30.17
CA LYS A 246 -13.70 12.05 29.09
C LYS A 246 -13.16 13.42 29.48
N THR A 247 -12.21 13.94 28.72
CA THR A 247 -11.73 15.32 28.85
C THR A 247 -12.12 16.08 27.59
N VAL A 248 -12.94 17.12 27.77
CA VAL A 248 -13.34 18.04 26.69
C VAL A 248 -12.58 19.35 26.87
N THR A 249 -11.75 19.71 25.89
CA THR A 249 -11.03 20.98 25.88
C THR A 249 -11.53 21.82 24.72
N LYS A 250 -12.13 22.98 25.01
CA LYS A 250 -12.55 23.94 23.99
C LYS A 250 -11.46 24.98 23.79
N SER A 251 -11.05 25.18 22.54
CA SER A 251 -10.08 26.19 22.14
C SER A 251 -10.66 27.05 21.01
N PRO A 252 -10.09 28.24 20.72
CA PRO A 252 -10.51 29.07 19.59
C PRO A 252 -10.44 28.36 18.23
N ASN A 253 -9.63 27.30 18.12
CA ASN A 253 -9.43 26.50 16.91
C ASN A 253 -10.23 25.18 16.89
N GLY A 254 -11.25 25.04 17.75
CA GLY A 254 -12.14 23.87 17.79
C GLY A 254 -12.18 23.13 19.13
N THR A 255 -13.01 22.07 19.18
CA THR A 255 -13.22 21.26 20.39
C THR A 255 -12.42 19.96 20.29
N SER A 256 -11.54 19.71 21.27
CA SER A 256 -10.79 18.45 21.41
C SER A 256 -11.43 17.58 22.49
N ILE A 257 -11.71 16.31 22.15
CA ILE A 257 -12.28 15.32 23.07
C ILE A 257 -11.29 14.17 23.19
N VAL A 258 -10.70 14.00 24.37
CA VAL A 258 -9.77 12.91 24.68
C VAL A 258 -10.46 11.90 25.59
N ILE A 259 -10.47 10.63 25.19
CA ILE A 259 -11.03 9.52 25.96
C ILE A 259 -9.90 8.57 26.34
N GLN A 260 -9.60 8.46 27.63
CA GLN A 260 -8.60 7.51 28.16
C GLN A 260 -9.29 6.32 28.83
N GLY A 261 -8.92 5.11 28.40
CA GLY A 261 -9.34 3.85 29.03
C GLY A 261 -8.25 3.30 29.94
N ASN A 262 -8.63 2.79 31.11
CA ASN A 262 -7.70 2.19 32.05
C ASN A 262 -7.31 0.77 31.55
N ARG A 263 -6.22 0.67 30.78
CA ARG A 263 -5.66 -0.63 30.37
C ARG A 263 -5.00 -1.28 31.59
N SER A 264 -5.47 -2.47 31.95
CA SER A 264 -4.81 -3.31 32.96
C SER A 264 -3.36 -3.58 32.54
N SER A 265 -2.43 -2.91 33.21
CA SER A 265 -0.99 -3.04 33.02
C SER A 265 -0.47 -4.23 33.82
N ASN A 266 -0.51 -5.44 33.24
CA ASN A 266 0.38 -6.57 33.60
C ASN A 266 0.11 -7.80 32.73
N ILE A 267 0.16 -7.65 31.40
CA ILE A 267 0.22 -8.81 30.49
C ILE A 267 1.55 -8.73 29.75
N ASN A 268 2.40 -9.73 29.96
CA ASN A 268 3.70 -9.86 29.32
C ASN A 268 3.48 -10.29 27.85
N THR A 269 3.25 -9.33 26.96
CA THR A 269 2.76 -9.52 25.58
C THR A 269 3.83 -9.97 24.57
N GLY A 270 5.06 -10.22 25.01
CA GLY A 270 6.24 -10.28 24.14
C GLY A 270 6.26 -11.29 23.00
N ASN A 271 5.29 -12.21 22.87
CA ASN A 271 5.25 -13.21 21.78
C ASN A 271 3.82 -13.60 21.30
N ALA A 272 2.78 -12.85 21.65
CA ALA A 272 1.41 -13.21 21.25
C ALA A 272 1.14 -12.81 19.79
N LYS A 273 0.84 -13.79 18.93
CA LYS A 273 0.46 -13.58 17.53
C LYS A 273 -1.04 -13.74 17.36
N LYS A 274 -1.71 -12.71 16.87
CA LYS A 274 -3.15 -12.70 16.57
C LYS A 274 -3.35 -13.11 15.12
N THR A 275 -4.21 -14.09 14.88
CA THR A 275 -4.45 -14.60 13.52
C THR A 275 -5.94 -14.74 13.25
N ILE A 276 -6.38 -14.24 12.09
CA ILE A 276 -7.72 -14.43 11.53
C ILE A 276 -7.58 -15.26 10.24
N ILE A 277 -8.29 -16.37 10.17
CA ILE A 277 -8.47 -17.17 8.96
C ILE A 277 -9.88 -16.91 8.43
N ILE A 278 -9.98 -16.54 7.16
CA ILE A 278 -11.25 -16.25 6.49
C ILE A 278 -11.42 -17.22 5.33
N ARG A 279 -12.46 -18.04 5.41
CA ARG A 279 -12.85 -18.98 4.36
C ARG A 279 -14.03 -18.39 3.59
N LEU A 280 -13.91 -18.22 2.28
CA LEU A 280 -14.90 -17.51 1.46
C LEU A 280 -15.17 -18.16 0.09
N PRO A 281 -16.31 -17.89 -0.56
CA PRO A 281 -16.57 -18.31 -1.93
C PRO A 281 -15.55 -17.71 -2.91
N LYS A 282 -15.16 -18.44 -3.96
CA LYS A 282 -14.14 -18.00 -4.94
C LYS A 282 -14.41 -16.66 -5.64
N ASN A 283 -15.68 -16.27 -5.76
CA ASN A 283 -16.11 -15.07 -6.49
C ASN A 283 -16.35 -13.86 -5.57
N ALA A 284 -16.08 -13.99 -4.27
CA ALA A 284 -16.25 -12.89 -3.34
C ALA A 284 -15.29 -11.74 -3.66
N LYS A 285 -15.75 -10.51 -3.42
CA LYS A 285 -14.94 -9.29 -3.55
C LYS A 285 -14.32 -8.99 -2.19
N THR A 286 -13.01 -8.78 -2.14
CA THR A 286 -12.31 -8.55 -0.88
C THR A 286 -11.77 -7.13 -0.79
N ASN A 287 -12.15 -6.43 0.28
CA ASN A 287 -11.61 -5.11 0.64
C ASN A 287 -10.77 -5.29 1.91
N VAL A 288 -9.47 -5.04 1.81
CA VAL A 288 -8.50 -5.37 2.86
C VAL A 288 -7.74 -4.12 3.28
N ASN A 289 -7.81 -3.78 4.56
CA ASN A 289 -6.99 -2.75 5.17
C ASN A 289 -6.26 -3.35 6.37
N ILE A 290 -4.94 -3.47 6.29
CA ILE A 290 -4.15 -4.08 7.35
C ILE A 290 -2.94 -3.19 7.64
N ARG A 291 -2.75 -2.89 8.93
CA ARG A 291 -1.59 -2.16 9.43
C ARG A 291 -0.84 -2.99 10.46
N HIS A 292 0.45 -3.25 10.22
CA HIS A 292 1.27 -4.16 11.03
C HIS A 292 0.70 -5.59 11.09
N GLY A 293 1.21 -6.50 10.25
CA GLY A 293 0.78 -7.89 10.25
C GLY A 293 1.31 -8.67 9.06
N ASP A 294 0.66 -9.79 8.76
CA ASP A 294 0.91 -10.58 7.56
C ASP A 294 -0.43 -10.85 6.86
N LEU A 295 -0.47 -10.64 5.54
CA LEU A 295 -1.57 -11.07 4.67
C LEU A 295 -1.11 -12.25 3.83
N LYS A 296 -1.80 -13.38 3.98
CA LYS A 296 -1.59 -14.59 3.16
C LYS A 296 -2.84 -14.95 2.40
N MET A 297 -2.70 -15.22 1.11
CA MET A 297 -3.81 -15.66 0.26
C MET A 297 -3.36 -16.84 -0.60
N ALA A 298 -4.17 -17.88 -0.69
CA ALA A 298 -3.94 -18.90 -1.71
C ALA A 298 -4.18 -18.27 -3.10
N ASP A 299 -5.39 -17.78 -3.33
CA ASP A 299 -5.78 -17.09 -4.55
C ASP A 299 -6.46 -15.76 -4.19
N ALA A 300 -5.95 -14.67 -4.76
CA ALA A 300 -6.52 -13.34 -4.62
C ALA A 300 -7.22 -12.96 -5.94
N ASN A 301 -8.52 -12.71 -5.90
CA ASN A 301 -9.30 -12.35 -7.08
C ASN A 301 -10.13 -11.10 -6.80
N ASN A 302 -10.04 -10.10 -7.69
CA ASN A 302 -10.72 -8.80 -7.56
C ASN A 302 -10.57 -8.17 -6.16
N ILE A 303 -9.36 -8.23 -5.61
CA ILE A 303 -9.04 -7.68 -4.29
C ILE A 303 -8.70 -6.20 -4.37
N LYS A 304 -9.18 -5.41 -3.41
CA LYS A 304 -8.68 -4.07 -3.13
C LYS A 304 -7.97 -4.08 -1.77
N ALA A 305 -6.66 -3.90 -1.75
CA ALA A 305 -5.86 -3.99 -0.54
C ALA A 305 -5.04 -2.72 -0.27
N ASN A 306 -5.06 -2.26 0.98
CA ASN A 306 -4.13 -1.27 1.54
C ASN A 306 -3.36 -1.94 2.68
N LEU A 307 -2.05 -2.06 2.51
CA LEU A 307 -1.18 -2.85 3.37
C LEU A 307 0.00 -2.00 3.83
N ASP A 308 -0.03 -1.57 5.09
CA ASP A 308 1.05 -0.76 5.67
C ASP A 308 1.80 -1.59 6.71
N TYR A 309 3.13 -1.70 6.57
CA TYR A 309 3.95 -2.55 7.42
C TYR A 309 3.41 -3.99 7.50
N THR A 310 2.84 -4.47 6.39
CA THR A 310 2.14 -5.75 6.32
C THR A 310 2.73 -6.58 5.20
N SER A 311 3.36 -7.71 5.53
CA SER A 311 3.92 -8.59 4.51
C SER A 311 2.79 -9.20 3.68
N PHE A 312 2.90 -9.21 2.36
CA PHE A 312 1.91 -9.83 1.49
C PHE A 312 2.49 -11.07 0.82
N THR A 313 1.82 -12.21 0.96
CA THR A 313 2.16 -13.43 0.22
C THR A 313 0.93 -14.00 -0.47
N ALA A 314 1.02 -14.26 -1.78
CA ALA A 314 -0.02 -14.94 -2.53
C ALA A 314 0.51 -16.00 -3.48
N ASN A 315 -0.21 -17.12 -3.63
CA ASN A 315 0.11 -18.07 -4.69
C ASN A 315 -0.40 -17.59 -6.06
N SER A 316 -1.63 -17.06 -6.14
CA SER A 316 -2.09 -16.38 -7.35
C SER A 316 -2.81 -15.06 -7.09
N VAL A 317 -2.66 -14.12 -8.02
CA VAL A 317 -3.39 -12.85 -8.08
C VAL A 317 -4.04 -12.71 -9.45
N ASP A 318 -5.35 -12.44 -9.48
CA ASP A 318 -6.19 -12.39 -10.67
C ASP A 318 -7.31 -11.34 -10.51
N GLY A 319 -8.07 -11.10 -11.57
CA GLY A 319 -9.21 -10.19 -11.60
C GLY A 319 -8.84 -8.79 -12.06
N GLY A 320 -9.52 -8.29 -13.11
CA GLY A 320 -9.25 -6.97 -13.69
C GLY A 320 -9.50 -5.79 -12.74
N GLN A 321 -10.22 -6.02 -11.63
CA GLN A 321 -10.46 -5.01 -10.60
C GLN A 321 -9.47 -5.07 -9.43
N THR A 322 -8.45 -5.95 -9.52
CA THR A 322 -7.45 -6.09 -8.47
C THR A 322 -6.57 -4.85 -8.38
N LEU A 323 -6.48 -4.29 -7.19
CA LEU A 323 -5.64 -3.16 -6.82
C LEU A 323 -5.02 -3.42 -5.45
N ILE A 324 -3.69 -3.54 -5.40
CA ILE A 324 -2.95 -3.77 -4.16
C ILE A 324 -1.98 -2.60 -3.96
N ASN A 325 -2.15 -1.89 -2.86
CA ASN A 325 -1.23 -0.87 -2.37
C ASN A 325 -0.48 -1.45 -1.16
N ALA A 326 0.84 -1.56 -1.25
CA ALA A 326 1.69 -2.09 -0.19
C ALA A 326 2.84 -1.14 0.14
N SER A 327 3.08 -0.95 1.44
CA SER A 327 4.12 -0.05 1.93
C SER A 327 4.94 -0.69 3.05
N TYR A 328 6.25 -0.43 3.07
CA TYR A 328 7.17 -0.75 4.17
C TYR A 328 7.34 -2.24 4.53
N ALA A 329 6.80 -3.16 3.73
CA ALA A 329 6.90 -4.60 3.99
C ALA A 329 6.99 -5.42 2.70
N PRO A 330 7.58 -6.63 2.75
CA PRO A 330 7.78 -7.46 1.57
C PRO A 330 6.49 -7.90 0.88
N VAL A 331 6.55 -7.97 -0.46
CA VAL A 331 5.50 -8.53 -1.32
C VAL A 331 6.06 -9.74 -2.07
N VAL A 332 5.42 -10.90 -1.95
CA VAL A 332 5.82 -12.14 -2.61
C VAL A 332 4.63 -12.80 -3.29
N VAL A 333 4.64 -12.84 -4.62
CA VAL A 333 3.57 -13.47 -5.42
C VAL A 333 4.15 -14.52 -6.36
N ASN A 334 3.56 -15.72 -6.40
CA ASN A 334 4.00 -16.76 -7.32
C ASN A 334 3.48 -16.52 -8.76
N LEU A 335 2.16 -16.30 -8.92
CA LEU A 335 1.55 -16.03 -10.22
C LEU A 335 0.69 -14.77 -10.20
N TRP A 336 1.06 -13.77 -10.99
CA TRP A 336 0.27 -12.56 -11.22
C TRP A 336 -0.35 -12.61 -12.62
N LYS A 337 -1.67 -12.79 -12.71
CA LYS A 337 -2.36 -12.91 -14.00
C LYS A 337 -2.79 -11.55 -14.57
N GLN A 338 -3.38 -10.71 -13.73
CA GLN A 338 -3.87 -9.37 -14.07
C GLN A 338 -4.13 -8.56 -12.80
N GLY A 339 -4.03 -7.24 -12.91
CA GLY A 339 -4.28 -6.30 -11.82
C GLY A 339 -3.20 -5.22 -11.70
N VAL A 340 -3.40 -4.34 -10.72
CA VAL A 340 -2.51 -3.22 -10.40
C VAL A 340 -1.80 -3.48 -9.07
N LEU A 341 -0.47 -3.27 -9.06
CA LEU A 341 0.36 -3.33 -7.86
C LEU A 341 1.10 -2.00 -7.66
N ASN A 342 0.84 -1.34 -6.55
CA ASN A 342 1.57 -0.15 -6.14
C ASN A 342 2.40 -0.49 -4.90
N VAL A 343 3.72 -0.31 -4.98
CA VAL A 343 4.65 -0.53 -3.87
C VAL A 343 5.41 0.75 -3.54
N LYS A 344 5.47 1.07 -2.24
CA LYS A 344 6.16 2.25 -1.72
C LYS A 344 7.07 1.88 -0.56
N TYR A 345 8.37 2.19 -0.65
CA TYR A 345 9.33 1.87 0.40
C TYR A 345 9.39 0.35 0.68
N VAL A 346 9.40 -0.47 -0.36
CA VAL A 346 9.42 -1.94 -0.27
C VAL A 346 10.76 -2.49 -0.77
N ASP A 347 11.62 -2.90 0.14
CA ASP A 347 12.95 -3.48 -0.17
C ASP A 347 12.88 -4.85 -0.88
N LYS A 348 11.73 -5.50 -0.83
CA LYS A 348 11.55 -6.85 -1.39
C LYS A 348 10.17 -7.04 -2.00
N CYS A 349 10.02 -6.64 -3.25
CA CYS A 349 8.90 -7.06 -4.10
C CYS A 349 9.38 -8.16 -5.05
N ARG A 350 8.81 -9.37 -4.93
CA ARG A 350 9.14 -10.52 -5.77
C ARG A 350 7.88 -11.11 -6.41
N ILE A 351 7.85 -11.17 -7.73
CA ILE A 351 6.79 -11.82 -8.50
C ILE A 351 7.42 -12.88 -9.40
N GLU A 352 7.12 -14.16 -9.18
CA GLU A 352 7.79 -15.24 -9.94
C GLU A 352 7.32 -15.29 -11.40
N ASN A 353 6.00 -15.24 -11.63
CA ASN A 353 5.41 -15.31 -12.96
C ASN A 353 4.37 -14.20 -13.14
N VAL A 354 4.44 -13.49 -14.25
CA VAL A 354 3.54 -12.41 -14.64
C VAL A 354 2.92 -12.74 -16.00
N GLN A 355 1.60 -12.63 -16.11
CA GLN A 355 0.90 -12.59 -17.40
C GLN A 355 0.67 -11.14 -17.80
N ASN A 356 -0.18 -10.41 -17.07
CA ASN A 356 -0.47 -9.00 -17.29
C ASN A 356 -0.30 -8.23 -15.98
N VAL A 357 0.48 -7.15 -15.95
CA VAL A 357 0.62 -6.32 -14.74
C VAL A 357 0.73 -4.84 -15.07
N ASN A 358 0.14 -4.01 -14.22
CA ASN A 358 0.48 -2.60 -14.09
C ASN A 358 1.13 -2.42 -12.72
N LEU A 359 2.43 -2.14 -12.68
CA LEU A 359 3.22 -2.05 -11.46
C LEU A 359 3.81 -0.65 -11.34
N GLN A 360 3.58 -0.01 -10.19
CA GLN A 360 4.23 1.26 -9.83
C GLN A 360 5.07 1.05 -8.57
N ALA A 361 6.36 1.26 -8.69
CA ALA A 361 7.33 1.17 -7.61
C ALA A 361 7.89 2.56 -7.31
N ASN A 362 7.81 2.95 -6.04
CA ASN A 362 8.47 4.15 -5.53
C ASN A 362 9.37 3.76 -4.36
N SER A 363 10.66 4.08 -4.44
CA SER A 363 11.66 3.76 -3.41
C SER A 363 11.61 2.27 -3.07
N SER A 364 11.57 1.41 -4.09
CA SER A 364 11.27 -0.02 -3.91
C SER A 364 12.06 -0.89 -4.89
N ASP A 365 12.44 -2.08 -4.42
CA ASP A 365 13.17 -3.05 -5.23
C ASP A 365 12.26 -4.16 -5.74
N VAL A 366 12.20 -4.28 -7.07
CA VAL A 366 11.29 -5.19 -7.77
C VAL A 366 12.07 -6.26 -8.52
N ARG A 367 11.74 -7.53 -8.25
CA ARG A 367 12.25 -8.70 -8.96
C ARG A 367 11.12 -9.47 -9.60
N ILE A 368 11.10 -9.50 -10.93
CA ILE A 368 10.16 -10.28 -11.73
C ILE A 368 10.90 -11.47 -12.34
N GLY A 369 10.43 -12.68 -12.04
CA GLY A 369 11.02 -13.91 -12.57
C GLY A 369 10.79 -14.07 -14.07
N ASN A 370 9.52 -14.08 -14.48
CA ASN A 370 9.12 -14.33 -15.87
C ASN A 370 7.90 -13.53 -16.27
N ILE A 371 7.94 -12.84 -17.41
CA ILE A 371 6.78 -12.16 -18.01
C ILE A 371 6.33 -12.94 -19.24
N THR A 372 5.04 -13.25 -19.33
CA THR A 372 4.48 -14.11 -20.37
C THR A 372 3.60 -13.39 -21.38
N ASN A 373 3.01 -12.23 -21.05
CA ASN A 373 2.16 -11.49 -21.97
C ASN A 373 2.45 -9.98 -22.00
N GLN A 374 1.92 -9.21 -21.04
CA GLN A 374 2.01 -7.76 -21.00
C GLN A 374 2.52 -7.24 -19.66
N ALA A 375 3.32 -6.18 -19.67
CA ALA A 375 3.74 -5.52 -18.44
C ALA A 375 3.93 -4.01 -18.65
N PHE A 376 3.30 -3.23 -17.79
CA PHE A 376 3.47 -1.79 -17.67
C PHE A 376 4.13 -1.52 -16.33
N LEU A 377 5.40 -1.15 -16.36
CA LEU A 377 6.25 -1.07 -15.18
C LEU A 377 6.74 0.37 -15.02
N SER A 378 6.49 0.97 -13.86
CA SER A 378 7.01 2.28 -13.50
C SER A 378 7.87 2.15 -12.26
N GLY A 379 9.08 2.70 -12.29
CA GLY A 379 10.00 2.77 -11.16
C GLY A 379 10.46 4.21 -10.92
N SER A 380 10.41 4.64 -9.67
CA SER A 380 11.00 5.89 -9.20
C SER A 380 11.81 5.61 -7.93
N PHE A 381 13.14 5.70 -7.99
CA PHE A 381 14.07 5.30 -6.93
C PHE A 381 14.02 3.80 -6.57
N GLY A 382 15.12 3.08 -6.79
CA GLY A 382 15.27 1.65 -6.46
C GLY A 382 15.81 0.82 -7.62
N ASP A 383 15.65 -0.50 -7.52
CA ASP A 383 16.08 -1.46 -8.55
C ASP A 383 14.90 -2.20 -9.21
N LEU A 384 14.97 -2.38 -10.53
CA LEU A 384 14.09 -3.26 -11.30
C LEU A 384 14.89 -4.39 -11.94
N SER A 385 14.48 -5.64 -11.73
CA SER A 385 15.05 -6.79 -12.44
C SER A 385 13.98 -7.69 -13.05
N ILE A 386 14.17 -8.05 -14.31
CA ILE A 386 13.32 -8.98 -15.06
C ILE A 386 14.21 -10.13 -15.54
N ALA A 387 14.05 -11.29 -14.92
CA ALA A 387 14.93 -12.43 -15.18
C ALA A 387 14.62 -13.17 -16.48
N LYS A 388 13.39 -13.06 -17.01
CA LYS A 388 12.97 -13.66 -18.28
C LYS A 388 11.74 -12.95 -18.86
N ILE A 389 11.72 -12.81 -20.18
CA ILE A 389 10.52 -12.50 -20.95
C ILE A 389 10.27 -13.70 -21.88
N SER A 390 9.04 -14.19 -21.94
CA SER A 390 8.62 -15.28 -22.82
C SER A 390 8.63 -14.81 -24.27
N ASP A 391 8.97 -15.69 -25.21
CA ASP A 391 8.87 -15.38 -26.64
C ASP A 391 7.42 -15.08 -27.07
N GLY A 392 6.43 -15.51 -26.29
CA GLY A 392 5.00 -15.27 -26.54
C GLY A 392 4.46 -13.91 -26.09
N PHE A 393 5.30 -13.03 -25.53
CA PHE A 393 4.85 -11.73 -25.03
C PHE A 393 4.27 -10.83 -26.13
N GLU A 394 3.49 -9.83 -25.73
CA GLU A 394 2.95 -8.80 -26.62
C GLU A 394 3.63 -7.44 -26.40
N THR A 395 3.53 -6.90 -25.19
CA THR A 395 3.95 -5.51 -24.91
C THR A 395 4.61 -5.39 -23.54
N ILE A 396 5.81 -4.83 -23.51
CA ILE A 396 6.51 -4.44 -22.28
C ILE A 396 6.79 -2.93 -22.36
N ASP A 397 6.17 -2.13 -21.50
CA ASP A 397 6.46 -0.70 -21.33
C ASP A 397 7.09 -0.49 -19.95
N ILE A 398 8.29 0.08 -19.93
CA ILE A 398 9.06 0.35 -18.72
C ILE A 398 9.34 1.85 -18.66
N ARG A 399 8.98 2.48 -17.54
CA ARG A 399 9.23 3.90 -17.25
C ARG A 399 10.08 3.99 -15.99
N LEU A 400 11.25 4.61 -16.11
CA LEU A 400 12.23 4.68 -15.03
C LEU A 400 12.61 6.12 -14.75
N GLU A 401 12.64 6.46 -13.48
CA GLU A 401 13.19 7.71 -12.95
C GLU A 401 14.10 7.38 -11.77
N ASN A 402 15.38 7.75 -11.82
CA ASN A 402 16.36 7.42 -10.77
C ASN A 402 16.36 5.93 -10.37
N THR A 403 16.13 5.02 -11.32
CA THR A 403 15.92 3.58 -11.07
C THR A 403 16.81 2.76 -11.99
N ASP A 404 17.62 1.87 -11.43
CA ASP A 404 18.46 0.98 -12.24
C ASP A 404 17.67 -0.26 -12.67
N ALA A 405 17.84 -0.68 -13.93
CA ALA A 405 17.09 -1.79 -14.51
C ALA A 405 17.97 -2.84 -15.17
N LYS A 406 17.72 -4.12 -14.86
CA LYS A 406 18.31 -5.28 -15.54
C LYS A 406 17.20 -6.11 -16.18
N VAL A 407 17.21 -6.20 -17.51
CA VAL A 407 16.14 -6.85 -18.27
C VAL A 407 16.74 -7.93 -19.17
N LYS A 408 16.39 -9.20 -18.91
CA LYS A 408 16.75 -10.29 -19.82
C LYS A 408 15.73 -10.36 -20.96
N VAL A 409 16.17 -10.01 -22.16
CA VAL A 409 15.29 -9.93 -23.34
C VAL A 409 15.04 -11.32 -23.95
N PRO A 410 13.90 -11.54 -24.64
CA PRO A 410 13.59 -12.84 -25.24
C PRO A 410 14.48 -13.13 -26.44
N MET A 411 14.59 -14.40 -26.82
CA MET A 411 15.33 -14.81 -28.02
C MET A 411 14.52 -14.57 -29.30
N GLY A 412 13.18 -14.62 -29.21
CA GLY A 412 12.28 -14.43 -30.33
C GLY A 412 12.24 -13.00 -30.88
N ALA A 413 11.52 -12.81 -31.98
CA ALA A 413 11.46 -11.53 -32.67
C ALA A 413 10.65 -10.46 -31.92
N PHE A 414 11.22 -9.26 -31.76
CA PHE A 414 10.54 -8.10 -31.18
C PHE A 414 11.13 -6.79 -31.69
N SER A 415 10.31 -5.74 -31.64
CA SER A 415 10.75 -4.36 -31.85
C SER A 415 11.16 -3.73 -30.52
N PHE A 416 12.24 -2.96 -30.54
CA PHE A 416 12.81 -2.32 -29.37
C PHE A 416 12.85 -0.79 -29.53
N TYR A 417 12.40 -0.09 -28.50
CA TYR A 417 12.51 1.35 -28.38
C TYR A 417 13.03 1.74 -27.01
N PHE A 418 14.09 2.55 -27.00
CA PHE A 418 14.61 3.18 -25.79
C PHE A 418 14.72 4.69 -25.99
N ASN A 419 14.31 5.41 -24.96
CA ASN A 419 14.35 6.86 -24.87
C ASN A 419 14.89 7.26 -23.50
N GLY A 420 16.20 7.50 -23.44
CA GLY A 420 16.89 7.89 -22.23
C GLY A 420 17.15 9.39 -22.20
N LYS A 421 16.82 10.07 -21.10
CA LYS A 421 17.31 11.41 -20.74
C LYS A 421 18.32 11.25 -19.60
N LYS A 422 19.57 11.70 -19.81
CA LYS A 422 20.69 11.50 -18.88
C LYS A 422 20.76 10.08 -18.32
N SER A 423 20.50 9.10 -19.18
CA SER A 423 20.38 7.69 -18.85
C SER A 423 21.32 6.87 -19.72
N THR A 424 21.76 5.73 -19.20
CA THR A 424 22.63 4.82 -19.94
C THR A 424 21.88 3.56 -20.37
N LEU A 425 22.25 3.00 -21.52
CA LEU A 425 21.75 1.72 -22.00
C LEU A 425 22.93 0.82 -22.38
N LYS A 426 23.00 -0.37 -21.79
CA LYS A 426 23.87 -1.47 -22.23
C LYS A 426 23.00 -2.55 -22.87
N TYR A 427 23.43 -3.08 -24.01
CA TYR A 427 22.69 -4.10 -24.73
C TYR A 427 23.60 -5.08 -25.49
N PRO A 428 23.17 -6.33 -25.73
CA PRO A 428 23.97 -7.31 -26.42
C PRO A 428 24.07 -7.02 -27.92
N LYS A 429 25.21 -7.37 -28.53
CA LYS A 429 25.48 -7.17 -29.98
C LYS A 429 24.55 -7.97 -30.90
N SER A 430 23.81 -8.94 -30.36
CA SER A 430 22.81 -9.70 -31.10
C SER A 430 21.62 -8.84 -31.54
N LEU A 431 21.37 -7.70 -30.89
CA LEU A 431 20.27 -6.81 -31.25
C LEU A 431 20.66 -5.88 -32.42
N HIS A 432 19.77 -5.76 -33.39
CA HIS A 432 19.93 -4.88 -34.54
C HIS A 432 19.43 -3.48 -34.20
N LEU A 433 20.18 -2.74 -33.40
CA LEU A 433 19.80 -1.42 -32.90
C LEU A 433 20.57 -0.29 -33.58
N LYS A 434 19.88 0.84 -33.79
CA LYS A 434 20.46 2.12 -34.23
C LYS A 434 20.31 3.15 -33.12
N GLU A 435 21.41 3.81 -32.81
CA GLU A 435 21.49 4.83 -31.77
C GLU A 435 21.57 6.22 -32.39
N SER A 436 20.83 7.16 -31.79
CA SER A 436 20.85 8.58 -32.12
C SER A 436 20.96 9.38 -30.83
N LYS A 437 21.98 10.22 -30.74
CA LYS A 437 22.20 11.10 -29.58
C LYS A 437 21.83 12.53 -29.93
N SER A 438 21.15 13.21 -29.01
CA SER A 438 20.86 14.64 -29.11
C SER A 438 20.93 15.25 -27.72
N ALA A 439 21.94 16.08 -27.47
CA ALA A 439 22.21 16.71 -26.18
C ALA A 439 22.20 15.70 -25.02
N ASP A 440 21.25 15.82 -24.10
CA ASP A 440 21.08 14.97 -22.93
C ASP A 440 20.24 13.72 -23.18
N ARG A 441 19.82 13.47 -24.44
CA ARG A 441 18.97 12.33 -24.81
C ARG A 441 19.68 11.32 -25.70
N VAL A 442 19.42 10.05 -25.41
CA VAL A 442 19.82 8.90 -26.22
C VAL A 442 18.56 8.17 -26.67
N LEU A 443 18.37 8.09 -27.98
CA LEU A 443 17.32 7.31 -28.60
C LEU A 443 17.94 6.07 -29.23
N VAL A 444 17.39 4.91 -28.90
CA VAL A 444 17.80 3.64 -29.52
C VAL A 444 16.56 2.97 -30.09
N LYS A 445 16.59 2.63 -31.38
CA LYS A 445 15.49 1.96 -32.07
C LYS A 445 16.02 0.76 -32.82
N GLY A 446 15.26 -0.32 -32.88
CA GLY A 446 15.62 -1.47 -33.68
C GLY A 446 14.78 -2.68 -33.35
N TYR A 447 15.40 -3.85 -33.49
CA TYR A 447 14.70 -5.12 -33.32
C TYR A 447 15.66 -6.26 -32.97
N ASN A 448 15.07 -7.38 -32.56
CA ASN A 448 15.71 -8.69 -32.51
C ASN A 448 15.13 -9.59 -33.60
N GLN A 449 15.97 -10.35 -34.31
CA GLN A 449 15.64 -11.23 -35.45
C GLN A 449 14.98 -10.56 -36.67
N ASN A 450 13.78 -9.95 -36.54
CA ASN A 450 13.10 -9.24 -37.63
C ASN A 450 12.36 -7.98 -37.15
N ASN A 451 12.11 -7.05 -38.07
CA ASN A 451 11.52 -5.73 -37.82
C ASN A 451 9.98 -5.67 -38.03
N THR A 452 9.33 -6.80 -38.29
CA THR A 452 7.88 -6.89 -38.57
C THR A 452 7.09 -7.50 -37.41
N SER A 453 7.73 -7.76 -36.27
CA SER A 453 7.07 -8.29 -35.09
C SER A 453 6.16 -7.24 -34.46
N ASN A 454 4.92 -7.64 -34.16
CA ASN A 454 3.98 -6.83 -33.38
C ASN A 454 4.35 -6.75 -31.87
N LYS A 455 5.39 -7.50 -31.46
CA LYS A 455 5.85 -7.56 -30.07
C LYS A 455 6.79 -6.42 -29.78
N THR A 456 6.56 -5.70 -28.68
CA THR A 456 7.29 -4.45 -28.41
C THR A 456 7.85 -4.38 -27.00
N ILE A 457 9.11 -3.96 -26.90
CA ILE A 457 9.74 -3.58 -25.63
C ILE A 457 10.09 -2.10 -25.74
N THR A 458 9.44 -1.29 -24.92
CA THR A 458 9.63 0.16 -24.81
C THR A 458 10.20 0.49 -23.44
N ILE A 459 11.26 1.29 -23.42
CA ILE A 459 11.88 1.76 -22.17
C ILE A 459 12.07 3.28 -22.26
N ASN A 460 11.34 4.02 -21.42
CA ASN A 460 11.54 5.44 -21.18
C ASN A 460 12.28 5.62 -19.86
N SER A 461 13.37 6.38 -19.88
CA SER A 461 14.32 6.39 -18.76
C SER A 461 14.82 7.82 -18.51
N THR A 462 14.81 8.24 -17.25
CA THR A 462 15.38 9.52 -16.80
C THR A 462 16.32 9.26 -15.64
N TYR A 463 17.57 9.75 -15.72
CA TYR A 463 18.58 9.58 -14.66
C TYR A 463 18.78 8.12 -14.19
N SER A 464 18.75 7.17 -15.12
CA SER A 464 18.67 5.74 -14.80
C SER A 464 19.66 4.92 -15.64
N ASN A 465 20.13 3.78 -15.10
CA ASN A 465 20.99 2.86 -15.86
C ASN A 465 20.23 1.60 -16.25
N VAL A 466 20.15 1.33 -17.56
CA VAL A 466 19.45 0.18 -18.10
C VAL A 466 20.44 -0.79 -18.72
N SER A 467 20.30 -2.07 -18.37
CA SER A 467 21.12 -3.16 -18.91
C SER A 467 20.23 -4.26 -19.46
N LEU A 468 20.28 -4.46 -20.78
CA LEU A 468 19.68 -5.59 -21.46
C LEU A 468 20.66 -6.76 -21.47
N GLN A 469 20.17 -7.97 -21.22
CA GLN A 469 20.95 -9.21 -21.17
C GLN A 469 20.41 -10.28 -22.10
#